data_AF-A0A1Q3HTN9-F1
#
_entry.id   AF-A0A1Q3HTN9-F1
#
_cell.length_a   1.000
_cell.length_b   1.000
_cell.length_c   1.000
_cell.angle_alpha   90.00
_cell.angle_beta   90.00
_cell.angle_gamma   90.00
#
_symmetry.space_group_name_H-M   'P 1'
#
loop_
_entity.id
_entity.type
_entity.pdbx_description
1 polymer ?
#
loop_
_entity_poly.entity_id
_entity_poly.type
_entity_poly.pdbx_seq_one_letter_code
_entity_poly.pdbx_strand_id
1 'polypeptide(L)'
;MRVNFGRPAVQGALALVLALVLPFAALAENNGEIRNYLISINRLYESLDYELAHQQIQLARQLPRSTDDEVTLSLYEGIILYELRKHGPAASVFRSALLLRPDAKLPVQVAPKVEAFLESVRKQAKQEVASLLPSRGTDKPSNKVEQKRENPPSPPSTGPTQEKREDTKIAQSPKKEDPSSVESKAPSAQEAKTDTKLPPMHPAPSTQKAEQKKDGLVALQAIKKPDCTPEPSLPDRTARERQLSRLALMKQALCVNGKFQGSTYEKWMELRNRVETASTLDERRLITTDLDLFDREFAHSALELEKQERLAAVQQKATERLAAEQREAEWLVAEQWEAERLAAEQQKATERLAAEQRKAAEQRKEAERKEAERKEAERQEAERKEAERQEAERKEAERQEAERQEAERRETERQEAERTQQKKRAREDADLDTSRCQPIVSADCELLMQRLLSVQEDFLRTNPSSKLASLRQLVTIGQEIRAARTKEELQEAAHALDIWKQLQLPQ
;
A
#
# COMPACT_ATOMS: atom_id res chain seq x y z
N MET A 1 -17.71 -26.25 -45.25
CA MET A 1 -19.18 -26.07 -45.23
C MET A 1 -19.51 -24.83 -44.39
N ARG A 2 -20.35 -23.93 -44.91
CA ARG A 2 -21.12 -22.92 -44.14
C ARG A 2 -21.95 -23.66 -43.06
N VAL A 3 -22.38 -23.11 -41.92
CA VAL A 3 -23.34 -22.00 -41.72
C VAL A 3 -23.33 -21.59 -40.23
N ASN A 4 -23.64 -20.31 -39.98
CA ASN A 4 -23.83 -19.63 -38.69
C ASN A 4 -25.18 -19.93 -37.97
N PHE A 5 -25.29 -19.36 -36.76
CA PHE A 5 -26.47 -18.76 -36.09
C PHE A 5 -27.28 -19.57 -35.06
N GLY A 6 -27.45 -18.95 -33.87
CA GLY A 6 -28.69 -19.03 -33.09
C GLY A 6 -28.56 -19.01 -31.57
N ARG A 7 -28.50 -17.82 -30.94
CA ARG A 7 -28.96 -17.62 -29.55
C ARG A 7 -30.48 -17.80 -29.48
N PRO A 8 -31.04 -18.13 -28.30
CA PRO A 8 -32.19 -17.35 -27.84
C PRO A 8 -32.03 -16.84 -26.41
N ALA A 9 -31.98 -15.51 -26.31
CA ALA A 9 -32.18 -14.74 -25.09
C ALA A 9 -33.68 -14.69 -24.77
N VAL A 10 -34.21 -15.66 -24.03
CA VAL A 10 -35.61 -15.60 -23.52
C VAL A 10 -35.76 -16.08 -22.07
N GLN A 11 -34.77 -16.80 -21.51
CA GLN A 11 -34.86 -17.26 -20.12
C GLN A 11 -34.54 -16.20 -19.04
N GLY A 12 -33.98 -15.05 -19.42
CA GLY A 12 -33.64 -13.98 -18.47
C GLY A 12 -34.81 -13.06 -18.08
N ALA A 13 -35.88 -13.00 -18.88
CA ALA A 13 -36.97 -12.05 -18.67
C ALA A 13 -38.04 -12.55 -17.68
N LEU A 14 -38.23 -13.87 -17.55
CA LEU A 14 -39.26 -14.43 -16.66
C LEU A 14 -38.83 -14.44 -15.18
N ALA A 15 -37.52 -14.52 -14.90
CA ALA A 15 -36.99 -14.42 -13.54
C ALA A 15 -36.97 -12.97 -13.01
N LEU A 16 -36.94 -11.97 -13.91
CA LEU A 16 -36.92 -10.55 -13.55
C LEU A 16 -38.32 -9.98 -13.28
N VAL A 17 -39.38 -10.62 -13.79
CA VAL A 17 -40.76 -10.20 -13.52
C VAL A 17 -41.32 -10.86 -12.25
N LEU A 18 -40.85 -12.06 -11.87
CA LEU A 18 -41.25 -12.70 -10.61
C LEU A 18 -40.62 -12.06 -9.35
N ALA A 19 -39.58 -11.25 -9.52
CA ALA A 19 -38.98 -10.45 -8.44
C ALA A 19 -39.68 -9.09 -8.22
N LEU A 20 -40.61 -8.70 -9.09
CA LEU A 20 -41.31 -7.41 -9.04
C LEU A 20 -42.75 -7.48 -8.51
N VAL A 21 -43.25 -8.67 -8.16
CA VAL A 21 -44.59 -8.85 -7.59
C VAL A 21 -44.55 -9.78 -6.36
N LEU A 22 -43.72 -9.42 -5.38
CA LEU A 22 -43.95 -9.76 -3.98
C LEU A 22 -44.08 -8.45 -3.18
N PRO A 23 -45.07 -8.34 -2.29
CA PRO A 23 -45.47 -7.08 -1.72
C PRO A 23 -44.40 -6.53 -0.77
N PHE A 24 -44.17 -5.21 -0.88
CA PHE A 24 -43.64 -4.34 0.15
C PHE A 24 -44.51 -4.43 1.42
N ALA A 25 -44.39 -5.52 2.15
CA ALA A 25 -45.05 -5.74 3.43
C ALA A 25 -44.06 -6.46 4.38
N ALA A 26 -42.92 -5.82 4.60
CA ALA A 26 -42.00 -6.15 5.70
C ALA A 26 -41.31 -4.87 6.22
N LEU A 27 -42.04 -3.77 6.28
CA LEU A 27 -41.63 -2.50 6.89
C LEU A 27 -42.55 -2.23 8.10
N ALA A 28 -42.62 -3.17 9.05
CA ALA A 28 -43.38 -2.94 10.28
C ALA A 28 -42.93 -3.73 11.51
N GLU A 29 -41.88 -4.57 11.45
CA GLU A 29 -41.49 -5.42 12.60
C GLU A 29 -40.19 -4.97 13.32
N ASN A 30 -39.27 -4.25 12.65
CA ASN A 30 -37.95 -3.96 13.24
C ASN A 30 -37.85 -2.64 14.02
N ASN A 31 -38.86 -1.75 13.98
CA ASN A 31 -38.83 -0.48 14.72
C ASN A 31 -38.78 -0.68 16.25
N GLY A 32 -39.17 -1.86 16.75
CA GLY A 32 -39.14 -2.18 18.17
C GLY A 32 -37.72 -2.41 18.71
N GLU A 33 -36.84 -3.04 17.92
CA GLU A 33 -35.52 -3.46 18.41
C GLU A 33 -34.58 -2.28 18.61
N ILE A 34 -34.46 -1.38 17.63
CA ILE A 34 -33.63 -0.17 17.76
C ILE A 34 -34.15 0.74 18.87
N ARG A 35 -35.47 0.83 19.02
CA ARG A 35 -36.07 1.60 20.11
C ARG A 35 -35.64 1.07 21.48
N ASN A 36 -35.52 -0.24 21.65
CA ASN A 36 -35.01 -0.83 22.88
C ASN A 36 -33.55 -0.45 23.14
N TYR A 37 -32.71 -0.44 22.10
CA TYR A 37 -31.33 0.06 22.21
C TYR A 37 -31.29 1.54 22.57
N LEU A 38 -32.12 2.40 21.97
CA LEU A 38 -32.16 3.83 22.31
C LEU A 38 -32.58 4.06 23.77
N ILE A 39 -33.53 3.28 24.29
CA ILE A 39 -33.92 3.32 25.71
C ILE A 39 -32.75 2.88 26.59
N SER A 40 -32.05 1.81 26.21
CA SER A 40 -30.85 1.31 26.91
C SER A 40 -29.74 2.37 26.93
N ILE A 41 -29.45 2.99 25.79
CA ILE A 41 -28.45 4.05 25.65
C ILE A 41 -28.79 5.24 26.53
N ASN A 42 -30.05 5.70 26.53
CA ASN A 42 -30.47 6.81 27.40
C ASN A 42 -30.28 6.46 28.88
N ARG A 43 -30.69 5.26 29.29
CA ARG A 43 -30.55 4.81 30.68
C ARG A 43 -29.08 4.75 31.11
N LEU A 44 -28.20 4.26 30.24
CA LEU A 44 -26.76 4.19 30.50
C LEU A 44 -26.11 5.57 30.51
N TYR A 45 -26.60 6.49 29.67
CA TYR A 45 -26.17 7.89 29.70
C TYR A 45 -26.57 8.56 31.02
N GLU A 46 -27.81 8.36 31.48
CA GLU A 46 -28.30 8.87 32.77
C GLU A 46 -27.56 8.25 33.98
N SER A 47 -27.09 7.00 33.87
CA SER A 47 -26.26 6.36 34.90
C SER A 47 -24.77 6.70 34.81
N LEU A 48 -24.36 7.54 33.85
CA LEU A 48 -22.97 7.94 33.58
C LEU A 48 -22.07 6.81 33.06
N ASP A 49 -22.64 5.70 32.62
CA ASP A 49 -21.93 4.54 32.06
C ASP A 49 -21.65 4.73 30.55
N TYR A 50 -20.84 5.74 30.25
CA TYR A 50 -20.59 6.20 28.87
C TYR A 50 -19.94 5.15 27.96
N GLU A 51 -19.08 4.29 28.51
CA GLU A 51 -18.42 3.23 27.71
C GLU A 51 -19.42 2.16 27.27
N LEU A 52 -20.29 1.71 28.18
CA LEU A 52 -21.38 0.76 27.86
C LEU A 52 -22.41 1.40 26.93
N ALA A 53 -22.75 2.68 27.13
CA ALA A 53 -23.63 3.41 26.23
C ALA A 53 -23.06 3.47 24.81
N HIS A 54 -21.73 3.68 24.67
CA HIS A 54 -21.06 3.66 23.37
C HIS A 54 -21.11 2.27 22.71
N GLN A 55 -20.92 1.20 23.48
CA GLN A 55 -21.07 -0.17 22.98
C GLN A 55 -22.50 -0.46 22.49
N GLN A 56 -23.52 -0.03 23.23
CA GLN A 56 -24.92 -0.18 22.83
C GLN A 56 -25.23 0.53 21.50
N ILE A 57 -24.59 1.66 21.22
CA ILE A 57 -24.71 2.35 19.93
C ILE A 57 -24.13 1.49 18.80
N GLN A 58 -22.96 0.87 19.00
CA GLN A 58 -22.37 0.00 17.98
C GLN A 58 -23.25 -1.21 17.69
N LEU A 59 -23.85 -1.82 18.72
CA LEU A 59 -24.81 -2.91 18.57
C LEU A 59 -26.07 -2.46 17.83
N ALA A 60 -26.63 -1.29 18.17
CA ALA A 60 -27.80 -0.74 17.48
C ALA A 60 -27.54 -0.52 15.98
N ARG A 61 -26.30 -0.15 15.60
CA ARG A 61 -25.92 0.03 14.20
C ARG A 61 -25.74 -1.27 13.41
N GLN A 62 -25.75 -2.42 14.05
CA GLN A 62 -25.78 -3.72 13.34
C GLN A 62 -27.18 -4.06 12.82
N LEU A 63 -28.21 -3.34 13.30
CA LEU A 63 -29.60 -3.56 12.91
C LEU A 63 -30.03 -2.63 11.77
N PRO A 64 -31.03 -3.03 10.96
CA PRO A 64 -31.63 -2.18 9.94
C PRO A 64 -32.32 -0.96 10.58
N ARG A 65 -31.85 0.25 10.26
CA ARG A 65 -32.28 1.51 10.90
C ARG A 65 -32.69 2.57 9.87
N SER A 66 -33.60 3.45 10.25
CA SER A 66 -33.98 4.59 9.41
C SER A 66 -32.91 5.70 9.46
N THR A 67 -33.02 6.68 8.58
CA THR A 67 -32.21 7.91 8.63
C THR A 67 -32.38 8.65 9.94
N ASP A 68 -33.59 8.63 10.51
CA ASP A 68 -33.95 9.32 11.76
C ASP A 68 -33.31 8.64 12.96
N ASP A 69 -33.29 7.30 12.95
CA ASP A 69 -32.61 6.51 13.96
C ASP A 69 -31.11 6.74 13.90
N GLU A 70 -30.52 6.80 12.70
CA GLU A 70 -29.08 7.05 12.57
C GLU A 70 -28.68 8.46 13.01
N VAL A 71 -29.50 9.47 12.71
CA VAL A 71 -29.31 10.82 13.26
C VAL A 71 -29.36 10.77 14.78
N THR A 72 -30.35 10.09 15.36
CA THR A 72 -30.52 9.98 16.81
C THR A 72 -29.33 9.26 17.48
N LEU A 73 -28.90 8.11 16.92
CA LEU A 73 -27.72 7.38 17.40
C LEU A 73 -26.44 8.20 17.30
N SER A 74 -26.28 8.95 16.21
CA SER A 74 -25.13 9.84 16.01
C SER A 74 -25.14 11.00 17.01
N LEU A 75 -26.31 11.55 17.36
CA LEU A 75 -26.40 12.56 18.41
C LEU A 75 -26.03 11.99 19.79
N TYR A 76 -26.54 10.80 20.15
CA TYR A 76 -26.13 10.13 21.39
C TYR A 76 -24.62 9.86 21.42
N GLU A 77 -24.06 9.33 20.33
CA GLU A 77 -22.64 9.05 20.22
C GLU A 77 -21.79 10.31 20.34
N GLY A 78 -22.21 11.41 19.70
CA GLY A 78 -21.53 12.70 19.83
C GLY A 78 -21.50 13.19 21.27
N ILE A 79 -22.62 13.07 22.01
CA ILE A 79 -22.69 13.43 23.43
C ILE A 79 -21.72 12.54 24.24
N ILE A 80 -21.85 11.22 24.10
CA ILE A 80 -21.08 10.24 24.87
C ILE A 80 -19.57 10.39 24.61
N LEU A 81 -19.16 10.56 23.36
CA LEU A 81 -17.76 10.78 23.00
C LEU A 81 -17.22 12.09 23.57
N TYR A 82 -18.05 13.14 23.65
CA TYR A 82 -17.66 14.39 24.27
C TYR A 82 -17.39 14.20 25.78
N GLU A 83 -18.27 13.50 26.48
CA GLU A 83 -18.10 13.19 27.92
C GLU A 83 -16.86 12.31 28.17
N LEU A 84 -16.56 11.39 27.25
CA LEU A 84 -15.32 10.60 27.22
C LEU A 84 -14.06 11.41 26.82
N ARG A 85 -14.15 12.74 26.73
CA ARG A 85 -13.06 13.67 26.34
C ARG A 85 -12.51 13.44 24.92
N LYS A 86 -13.25 12.72 24.07
CA LYS A 86 -12.93 12.47 22.65
C LYS A 86 -13.59 13.54 21.77
N HIS A 87 -13.20 14.80 21.97
CA HIS A 87 -13.85 15.95 21.30
C HIS A 87 -13.70 15.94 19.76
N GLY A 88 -12.58 15.45 19.21
CA GLY A 88 -12.40 15.34 17.75
C GLY A 88 -13.41 14.37 17.12
N PRO A 89 -13.45 13.10 17.56
CA PRO A 89 -14.48 12.14 17.14
C PRO A 89 -15.91 12.65 17.37
N ALA A 90 -16.18 13.26 18.52
CA ALA A 90 -17.50 13.85 18.81
C ALA A 90 -17.91 14.91 17.78
N ALA A 91 -17.01 15.80 17.38
CA ALA A 91 -17.28 16.80 16.34
C ALA A 91 -17.62 16.15 14.99
N SER A 92 -16.89 15.09 14.62
CA SER A 92 -17.13 14.37 13.35
C SER A 92 -18.51 13.72 13.32
N VAL A 93 -18.91 13.06 14.41
CA VAL A 93 -20.22 12.38 14.49
C VAL A 93 -21.36 13.38 14.58
N PHE A 94 -21.19 14.49 15.31
CA PHE A 94 -22.19 15.57 15.28
C PHE A 94 -22.32 16.19 13.88
N ARG A 95 -21.20 16.37 13.16
CA ARG A 95 -21.23 16.90 11.80
C ARG A 95 -21.98 15.97 10.86
N SER A 96 -21.74 14.66 10.90
CA SER A 96 -22.49 13.71 10.06
C SER A 96 -24.00 13.74 10.35
N ALA A 97 -24.38 13.81 11.63
CA ALA A 97 -25.79 13.95 12.02
C ALA A 97 -26.42 15.25 11.48
N LEU A 98 -25.70 16.37 11.56
CA LEU A 98 -26.16 17.68 11.14
C LEU A 98 -26.16 17.87 9.61
N LEU A 99 -25.31 17.16 8.88
CA LEU A 99 -25.36 17.11 7.41
C LEU A 99 -26.60 16.36 6.92
N LEU A 100 -27.05 15.33 7.65
CA LEU A 100 -28.30 14.62 7.36
C LEU A 100 -29.53 15.43 7.81
N ARG A 101 -29.47 16.07 8.98
CA ARG A 101 -30.56 16.87 9.54
C ARG A 101 -30.02 18.14 10.24
N PRO A 102 -29.99 19.28 9.56
CA PRO A 102 -29.39 20.52 10.07
C PRO A 102 -30.03 21.07 11.37
N ASP A 103 -31.34 20.84 11.54
CA ASP A 103 -32.12 21.33 12.67
C ASP A 103 -32.32 20.27 13.77
N ALA A 104 -31.56 19.17 13.72
CA ALA A 104 -31.65 18.10 14.70
C ALA A 104 -31.33 18.64 16.11
N LYS A 105 -32.21 18.36 17.07
CA LYS A 105 -32.05 18.71 18.49
C LYS A 105 -31.46 17.54 19.26
N LEU A 106 -30.76 17.82 20.35
CA LEU A 106 -30.22 16.79 21.22
C LEU A 106 -31.35 15.92 21.80
N PRO A 107 -31.17 14.59 21.86
CA PRO A 107 -32.21 13.67 22.30
C PRO A 107 -32.44 13.70 23.82
N VAL A 108 -31.51 14.29 24.59
CA VAL A 108 -31.49 14.31 26.05
C VAL A 108 -31.01 15.66 26.58
N GLN A 109 -31.29 15.93 27.85
CA GLN A 109 -30.69 17.07 28.55
C GLN A 109 -29.21 16.79 28.81
N VAL A 110 -28.35 17.73 28.42
CA VAL A 110 -26.91 17.59 28.56
C VAL A 110 -26.32 18.81 29.27
N ALA A 111 -25.05 18.75 29.65
CA ALA A 111 -24.36 19.91 30.20
C ALA A 111 -24.30 21.05 29.16
N PRO A 112 -24.42 22.34 29.57
CA PRO A 112 -24.39 23.49 28.65
C PRO A 112 -23.17 23.55 27.72
N LYS A 113 -22.04 22.93 28.13
CA LYS A 113 -20.82 22.84 27.32
C LYS A 113 -21.00 21.94 26.09
N VAL A 114 -21.76 20.85 26.22
CA VAL A 114 -22.05 19.93 25.11
C VAL A 114 -23.01 20.59 24.12
N GLU A 115 -24.01 21.35 24.62
CA GLU A 115 -24.91 22.12 23.76
C GLU A 115 -24.14 23.19 22.96
N ALA A 116 -23.27 23.95 23.65
CA ALA A 116 -22.42 24.95 23.01
C ALA A 116 -21.48 24.32 21.96
N PHE A 117 -20.97 23.13 22.25
CA PHE A 117 -20.14 22.37 21.33
C PHE A 117 -20.91 21.94 20.08
N LEU A 118 -22.12 21.37 20.23
CA LEU A 118 -22.98 21.04 19.10
C LEU A 118 -23.31 22.27 18.25
N GLU A 119 -23.65 23.40 18.89
CA GLU A 119 -23.99 24.63 18.16
C GLU A 119 -22.78 25.18 17.37
N SER A 120 -21.58 25.07 17.92
CA SER A 120 -20.35 25.39 17.19
C SER A 120 -20.18 24.50 15.95
N VAL A 121 -20.38 23.19 16.08
CA VAL A 121 -20.31 22.24 14.95
C VAL A 121 -21.42 22.54 13.93
N ARG A 122 -22.62 22.90 14.37
CA ARG A 122 -23.74 23.30 13.51
C ARG A 122 -23.41 24.52 12.66
N LYS A 123 -22.75 25.54 13.21
CA LYS A 123 -22.28 26.70 12.44
C LYS A 123 -21.26 26.31 11.37
N GLN A 124 -20.30 25.44 11.71
CA GLN A 124 -19.29 24.96 10.76
C GLN A 124 -19.92 24.15 9.63
N ALA A 125 -20.82 23.20 9.94
CA ALA A 125 -21.52 22.41 8.94
C ALA A 125 -22.36 23.30 7.99
N LYS A 126 -23.04 24.32 8.52
CA LYS A 126 -23.79 25.30 7.70
C LYS A 126 -22.89 26.10 6.76
N GLN A 127 -21.72 26.54 7.24
CA GLN A 127 -20.73 27.25 6.42
C GLN A 127 -20.17 26.37 5.30
N GLU A 128 -19.88 25.11 5.59
CA GLU A 128 -19.42 24.14 4.60
C GLU A 128 -20.48 23.89 3.52
N VAL A 129 -21.72 23.59 3.91
CA VAL A 129 -22.82 23.41 2.95
C VAL A 129 -23.03 24.67 2.11
N ALA A 130 -22.95 25.86 2.72
CA ALA A 130 -23.04 27.13 1.99
C ALA A 130 -21.86 27.35 1.01
N SER A 131 -20.66 26.86 1.34
CA SER A 131 -19.49 26.95 0.47
C SER A 131 -19.52 25.99 -0.73
N LEU A 132 -20.28 24.89 -0.61
CA LEU A 132 -20.45 23.89 -1.66
C LEU A 132 -21.61 24.20 -2.61
N LEU A 133 -22.49 25.13 -2.25
CA LEU A 133 -23.57 25.61 -3.11
C LEU A 133 -23.04 26.72 -4.04
N PRO A 134 -23.07 26.56 -5.38
CA PRO A 134 -22.70 27.62 -6.29
C PRO A 134 -23.66 28.81 -6.13
N SER A 135 -23.09 30.01 -6.10
CA SER A 135 -23.84 31.26 -6.01
C SER A 135 -24.86 31.32 -7.16
N ARG A 136 -26.14 31.11 -6.83
CA ARG A 136 -27.23 31.30 -7.78
C ARG A 136 -27.28 32.78 -8.11
N GLY A 137 -27.01 33.09 -9.37
CA GLY A 137 -27.01 34.43 -9.91
C GLY A 137 -28.32 35.17 -9.62
N THR A 138 -28.15 36.43 -9.22
CA THR A 138 -28.95 37.60 -9.62
C THR A 138 -30.40 37.34 -10.01
N ASP A 139 -31.33 37.61 -9.09
CA ASP A 139 -32.55 38.32 -9.44
C ASP A 139 -32.44 39.76 -8.95
N LYS A 140 -32.37 40.65 -9.94
CA LYS A 140 -32.50 42.10 -9.79
C LYS A 140 -33.95 42.41 -9.41
N PRO A 141 -34.16 43.35 -8.48
CA PRO A 141 -34.91 44.53 -8.87
C PRO A 141 -34.11 45.81 -8.59
N SER A 142 -34.15 46.68 -9.60
CA SER A 142 -33.96 48.13 -9.49
C SER A 142 -34.80 48.66 -8.31
N ASN A 143 -34.44 49.65 -7.49
CA ASN A 143 -33.86 50.94 -7.81
C ASN A 143 -33.57 51.70 -6.49
N LYS A 144 -32.76 52.76 -6.60
CA LYS A 144 -32.69 53.96 -5.73
C LYS A 144 -31.60 54.03 -4.62
N VAL A 145 -30.50 54.70 -5.02
CA VAL A 145 -29.77 55.82 -4.36
C VAL A 145 -29.48 55.65 -2.85
N GLU A 146 -28.23 55.62 -2.38
CA GLU A 146 -27.34 56.78 -2.37
C GLU A 146 -25.85 56.37 -2.23
N GLN A 147 -25.01 56.92 -3.09
CA GLN A 147 -23.55 56.91 -2.95
C GLN A 147 -23.13 57.87 -1.84
N LYS A 148 -22.24 57.43 -0.94
CA LYS A 148 -21.11 58.27 -0.55
C LYS A 148 -19.83 57.44 -0.56
N ARG A 149 -19.03 57.73 -1.58
CA ARG A 149 -17.67 57.26 -1.82
C ARG A 149 -16.73 58.14 -1.00
N GLU A 150 -15.77 57.54 -0.31
CA GLU A 150 -14.44 58.14 -0.18
C GLU A 150 -13.39 57.04 0.05
N ASN A 151 -12.32 57.12 -0.73
CA ASN A 151 -11.17 56.22 -0.76
C ASN A 151 -10.01 56.85 0.06
N PRO A 152 -8.88 56.13 0.30
CA PRO A 152 -8.08 56.18 1.53
C PRO A 152 -6.96 57.26 1.54
N PRO A 153 -6.21 57.36 2.65
CA PRO A 153 -4.77 57.10 2.54
C PRO A 153 -4.14 56.36 3.74
N SER A 154 -2.90 55.89 3.50
CA SER A 154 -2.04 55.00 4.30
C SER A 154 -1.21 55.74 5.40
N PRO A 155 -0.20 55.11 6.07
CA PRO A 155 0.09 55.12 7.52
C PRO A 155 1.07 56.25 7.97
N PRO A 156 1.54 56.35 9.24
CA PRO A 156 2.74 55.58 9.70
C PRO A 156 2.90 55.32 11.23
N SER A 157 3.92 54.49 11.57
CA SER A 157 4.79 54.52 12.78
C SER A 157 4.18 54.23 14.17
N THR A 158 4.80 53.55 15.13
CA THR A 158 6.21 53.19 15.42
C THR A 158 6.19 52.20 16.60
N GLY A 159 7.09 51.19 16.62
CA GLY A 159 7.29 50.27 17.76
C GLY A 159 8.13 50.90 18.90
N PRO A 160 8.95 50.15 19.67
CA PRO A 160 9.12 48.68 19.78
C PRO A 160 9.28 48.18 21.25
N THR A 161 9.50 46.88 21.47
CA THR A 161 10.56 46.34 22.37
C THR A 161 10.77 44.85 22.09
N GLN A 162 12.00 44.51 21.70
CA GLN A 162 12.63 43.19 21.71
C GLN A 162 13.51 43.08 22.96
N GLU A 163 13.68 41.86 23.51
CA GLU A 163 14.93 41.41 24.13
C GLU A 163 14.92 39.87 24.08
N LYS A 164 15.64 39.19 23.17
CA LYS A 164 17.08 38.91 23.02
C LYS A 164 17.46 37.53 23.60
N ARG A 165 18.04 36.77 22.68
CA ARG A 165 18.62 35.43 22.68
C ARG A 165 20.02 35.43 23.32
N GLU A 166 20.45 34.31 23.90
CA GLU A 166 21.87 33.94 23.88
C GLU A 166 22.08 32.42 23.89
N ASP A 167 22.82 31.97 22.87
CA ASP A 167 23.40 30.64 22.66
C ASP A 167 24.83 30.66 23.26
N THR A 168 25.33 29.55 23.83
CA THR A 168 26.76 29.18 23.74
C THR A 168 26.96 27.66 23.89
N LYS A 169 27.80 27.12 23.00
CA LYS A 169 28.20 25.71 22.80
C LYS A 169 29.74 25.63 22.94
N ILE A 170 30.25 24.38 23.08
CA ILE A 170 31.62 23.85 22.79
C ILE A 170 32.52 23.79 24.05
N ALA A 171 33.29 22.73 24.40
CA ALA A 171 33.90 21.57 23.73
C ALA A 171 34.21 20.44 24.76
N GLN A 172 34.04 19.15 24.43
CA GLN A 172 35.07 18.13 24.04
C GLN A 172 35.70 17.29 25.17
N SER A 173 35.76 15.98 24.87
CA SER A 173 36.35 14.84 25.61
C SER A 173 37.89 14.88 25.74
N PRO A 174 38.51 13.87 26.39
CA PRO A 174 38.97 12.69 25.63
C PRO A 174 38.89 11.30 26.32
N LYS A 175 38.89 10.27 25.44
CA LYS A 175 39.25 8.83 25.53
C LYS A 175 40.58 8.59 26.32
N LYS A 176 41.00 7.40 26.80
CA LYS A 176 40.83 5.97 26.44
C LYS A 176 41.58 5.12 27.50
N GLU A 177 41.22 3.83 27.67
CA GLU A 177 42.09 2.62 27.74
C GLU A 177 41.55 1.51 28.69
N ASP A 178 41.36 0.33 28.09
CA ASP A 178 41.18 -1.02 28.63
C ASP A 178 42.58 -1.71 28.67
N PRO A 179 42.85 -2.80 29.43
CA PRO A 179 42.27 -4.12 29.09
C PRO A 179 42.22 -5.24 30.17
N SER A 180 41.62 -6.37 29.74
CA SER A 180 41.95 -7.78 30.08
C SER A 180 41.17 -8.42 31.25
N SER A 181 40.21 -9.33 31.00
CA SER A 181 40.32 -10.77 30.64
C SER A 181 40.44 -11.70 31.86
N VAL A 182 39.43 -12.55 32.10
CA VAL A 182 39.60 -13.95 32.55
C VAL A 182 38.42 -14.80 32.03
N GLU A 183 38.77 -15.85 31.32
CA GLU A 183 37.97 -16.96 30.82
C GLU A 183 38.17 -18.20 31.73
N SER A 184 37.18 -19.09 31.84
CA SER A 184 37.30 -20.57 32.03
C SER A 184 35.90 -21.17 32.29
N LYS A 185 35.26 -21.92 31.40
CA LYS A 185 35.49 -23.29 30.88
C LYS A 185 34.97 -24.42 31.81
N ALA A 186 34.09 -25.24 31.24
CA ALA A 186 33.42 -26.42 31.83
C ALA A 186 34.38 -27.57 32.19
N PRO A 187 33.87 -28.64 32.85
CA PRO A 187 33.98 -29.94 32.20
C PRO A 187 32.77 -30.91 32.33
N SER A 188 32.90 -31.94 31.50
CA SER A 188 32.09 -33.11 31.11
C SER A 188 31.46 -34.03 32.18
N ALA A 189 30.58 -34.91 31.67
CA ALA A 189 29.73 -35.91 32.31
C ALA A 189 30.42 -37.16 32.89
N GLN A 190 29.77 -37.83 33.87
CA GLN A 190 29.55 -39.29 33.90
C GLN A 190 28.61 -39.76 35.06
N GLU A 191 28.12 -40.98 34.89
CA GLU A 191 26.96 -41.70 35.45
C GLU A 191 26.99 -42.06 36.95
N ALA A 192 25.80 -42.17 37.59
CA ALA A 192 25.22 -43.42 38.14
C ALA A 192 24.20 -43.21 39.31
N LYS A 193 22.96 -43.67 39.06
CA LYS A 193 21.98 -44.41 39.92
C LYS A 193 21.74 -44.01 41.39
N THR A 194 20.49 -43.64 41.71
CA THR A 194 19.51 -44.36 42.62
C THR A 194 18.31 -43.42 42.90
N ASP A 195 17.13 -43.74 42.36
CA ASP A 195 15.94 -44.30 43.07
C ASP A 195 15.23 -43.35 44.05
N THR A 196 14.02 -42.86 43.69
CA THR A 196 12.77 -43.10 44.44
C THR A 196 11.55 -42.54 43.68
N LYS A 197 10.88 -43.51 43.06
CA LYS A 197 9.51 -43.69 42.54
C LYS A 197 8.37 -42.85 43.15
N LEU A 198 7.64 -42.13 42.29
CA LEU A 198 6.22 -41.73 42.49
C LEU A 198 5.29 -42.94 42.30
N PRO A 199 4.14 -43.03 43.01
CA PRO A 199 3.06 -43.94 42.63
C PRO A 199 2.01 -43.26 41.71
N PRO A 200 1.44 -44.02 40.75
CA PRO A 200 0.47 -43.52 39.78
C PRO A 200 -1.00 -43.70 40.22
N MET A 201 -1.88 -42.95 39.54
CA MET A 201 -3.33 -43.10 39.57
C MET A 201 -3.79 -44.43 38.96
N HIS A 202 -4.87 -45.01 39.50
CA HIS A 202 -5.61 -46.07 38.83
C HIS A 202 -7.14 -45.91 38.98
N PRO A 203 -7.92 -46.51 38.06
CA PRO A 203 -9.30 -46.14 37.75
C PRO A 203 -10.36 -47.04 38.42
N ALA A 204 -11.62 -46.72 38.17
CA ALA A 204 -12.83 -47.40 38.65
C ALA A 204 -12.96 -48.86 38.22
N PRO A 205 -13.68 -49.70 39.01
CA PRO A 205 -14.28 -50.91 38.47
C PRO A 205 -15.77 -51.08 38.78
N SER A 206 -16.47 -51.68 37.82
CA SER A 206 -17.82 -52.22 37.93
C SER A 206 -17.80 -53.70 38.32
N THR A 207 -18.74 -54.08 39.18
CA THR A 207 -19.43 -55.39 39.34
C THR A 207 -18.61 -56.69 39.34
N GLN A 208 -18.60 -57.39 40.48
CA GLN A 208 -18.77 -58.85 40.53
C GLN A 208 -19.43 -59.29 41.85
N LYS A 209 -20.15 -60.40 41.74
CA LYS A 209 -21.14 -60.98 42.65
C LYS A 209 -20.50 -62.17 43.37
N ALA A 210 -20.51 -62.23 44.70
CA ALA A 210 -20.35 -63.50 45.43
C ALA A 210 -20.84 -63.41 46.89
N GLU A 211 -21.85 -64.24 47.15
CA GLU A 211 -22.02 -65.11 48.32
C GLU A 211 -22.25 -64.57 49.74
N GLN A 212 -23.39 -65.04 50.26
CA GLN A 212 -23.84 -65.01 51.63
C GLN A 212 -22.89 -65.77 52.56
N LYS A 213 -22.56 -65.16 53.70
CA LYS A 213 -22.29 -65.91 54.93
C LYS A 213 -22.89 -65.16 56.12
N LYS A 214 -23.95 -65.76 56.66
CA LYS A 214 -24.52 -65.51 57.99
C LYS A 214 -23.39 -65.58 59.01
N ASP A 215 -23.27 -64.58 59.87
CA ASP A 215 -23.01 -64.77 61.30
C ASP A 215 -23.52 -63.53 62.08
N GLY A 216 -24.12 -63.81 63.23
CA GLY A 216 -25.19 -63.02 63.86
C GLY A 216 -24.83 -61.64 64.38
N LEU A 217 -25.74 -60.69 64.13
CA LEU A 217 -25.82 -59.44 64.86
C LEU A 217 -26.74 -59.63 66.06
N VAL A 218 -26.16 -59.58 67.26
CA VAL A 218 -26.90 -59.32 68.50
C VAL A 218 -27.58 -57.97 68.35
N ALA A 219 -28.91 -57.96 68.43
CA ALA A 219 -29.74 -56.77 68.35
C ALA A 219 -29.42 -55.83 69.51
N LEU A 220 -28.64 -54.78 69.25
CA LEU A 220 -28.74 -53.56 70.06
C LEU A 220 -30.12 -52.96 69.77
N GLN A 221 -30.99 -53.05 70.77
CA GLN A 221 -32.34 -52.49 70.72
C GLN A 221 -32.27 -51.04 70.24
N ALA A 222 -32.96 -50.78 69.13
CA ALA A 222 -33.23 -49.43 68.68
C ALA A 222 -33.96 -48.69 69.79
N ILE A 223 -33.30 -47.67 70.37
CA ILE A 223 -33.94 -46.72 71.26
C ILE A 223 -35.12 -46.13 70.48
N LYS A 224 -36.33 -46.41 70.96
CA LYS A 224 -37.59 -45.93 70.39
C LYS A 224 -37.45 -44.42 70.23
N LYS A 225 -37.50 -43.89 68.99
CA LYS A 225 -37.48 -42.44 68.75
C LYS A 225 -38.58 -41.82 69.63
N PRO A 226 -38.25 -40.84 70.49
CA PRO A 226 -39.26 -40.19 71.31
C PRO A 226 -40.31 -39.61 70.38
N ASP A 227 -41.59 -39.81 70.72
CA ASP A 227 -42.70 -39.33 69.90
C ASP A 227 -42.66 -37.79 69.88
N CYS A 228 -42.27 -37.24 68.72
CA CYS A 228 -42.10 -35.82 68.46
C CYS A 228 -43.36 -35.19 67.85
N THR A 229 -44.52 -35.84 68.01
CA THR A 229 -45.81 -35.27 67.64
C THR A 229 -46.07 -33.98 68.43
N PRO A 230 -46.59 -32.92 67.77
CA PRO A 230 -46.98 -31.71 68.48
C PRO A 230 -48.12 -32.04 69.47
N GLU A 231 -47.83 -31.91 70.77
CA GLU A 231 -48.86 -31.98 71.81
C GLU A 231 -49.87 -30.83 71.60
N PRO A 232 -51.18 -31.06 71.75
CA PRO A 232 -52.18 -30.02 71.55
C PRO A 232 -51.91 -28.85 72.51
N SER A 233 -51.92 -27.63 71.97
CA SER A 233 -51.73 -26.42 72.76
C SER A 233 -52.79 -26.35 73.85
N LEU A 234 -52.36 -26.47 75.12
CA LEU A 234 -53.25 -26.31 76.25
C LEU A 234 -53.68 -24.84 76.33
N PRO A 235 -54.93 -24.55 76.75
CA PRO A 235 -55.36 -23.17 76.95
C PRO A 235 -54.50 -22.53 78.05
N ASP A 236 -53.86 -21.39 77.77
CA ASP A 236 -52.94 -20.67 78.67
C ASP A 236 -53.68 -19.96 79.84
N ARG A 237 -54.53 -20.67 80.57
CA ARG A 237 -55.39 -20.10 81.62
C ARG A 237 -54.74 -20.17 83.01
N THR A 238 -53.89 -21.16 83.26
CA THR A 238 -53.18 -21.35 84.53
C THR A 238 -51.67 -21.27 84.38
N ALA A 239 -50.95 -21.05 85.48
CA ALA A 239 -49.48 -21.10 85.48
C ALA A 239 -48.94 -22.49 85.08
N ARG A 240 -49.64 -23.56 85.49
CA ARG A 240 -49.30 -24.94 85.11
C ARG A 240 -49.40 -25.17 83.61
N GLU A 241 -50.50 -24.76 82.99
CA GLU A 241 -50.70 -24.92 81.53
C GLU A 241 -49.64 -24.15 80.75
N ARG A 242 -49.33 -22.91 81.12
CA ARG A 242 -48.24 -22.12 80.51
C ARG A 242 -46.88 -22.80 80.62
N GLN A 243 -46.57 -23.41 81.77
CA GLN A 243 -45.32 -24.15 82.00
C GLN A 243 -45.24 -25.43 81.15
N LEU A 244 -46.34 -26.18 81.03
CA LEU A 244 -46.42 -27.38 80.17
C LEU A 244 -46.36 -27.02 78.69
N SER A 245 -47.07 -25.99 78.25
CA SER A 245 -47.01 -25.47 76.87
C SER A 245 -45.59 -25.09 76.50
N ARG A 246 -44.86 -24.41 77.40
CA ARG A 246 -43.45 -24.08 77.19
C ARG A 246 -42.57 -25.32 77.07
N LEU A 247 -42.70 -26.30 77.96
CA LEU A 247 -41.96 -27.58 77.88
C LEU A 247 -42.24 -28.33 76.58
N ALA A 248 -43.49 -28.33 76.11
CA ALA A 248 -43.89 -28.98 74.87
C ALA A 248 -43.22 -28.32 73.65
N LEU A 249 -43.19 -26.98 73.60
CA LEU A 249 -42.48 -26.23 72.55
C LEU A 249 -40.98 -26.52 72.54
N MET A 250 -40.36 -26.59 73.72
CA MET A 250 -38.93 -26.89 73.86
C MET A 250 -38.63 -28.34 73.47
N LYS A 251 -39.47 -29.29 73.87
CA LYS A 251 -39.40 -30.68 73.41
C LYS A 251 -39.44 -30.73 71.90
N GLN A 252 -40.41 -30.07 71.27
CA GLN A 252 -40.55 -30.05 69.82
C GLN A 252 -39.30 -29.48 69.13
N ALA A 253 -38.75 -28.36 69.59
CA ALA A 253 -37.53 -27.77 69.05
C ALA A 253 -36.32 -28.72 69.15
N LEU A 254 -36.13 -29.36 70.30
CA LEU A 254 -35.05 -30.32 70.52
C LEU A 254 -35.25 -31.61 69.69
N CYS A 255 -36.50 -32.05 69.54
CA CYS A 255 -36.89 -33.22 68.76
C CYS A 255 -36.59 -33.04 67.28
N VAL A 256 -37.02 -31.91 66.69
CA VAL A 256 -36.80 -31.59 65.27
C VAL A 256 -35.31 -31.51 64.94
N ASN A 257 -34.51 -31.04 65.90
CA ASN A 257 -33.06 -30.95 65.77
C ASN A 257 -32.32 -32.25 66.13
N GLY A 258 -33.05 -33.33 66.44
CA GLY A 258 -32.47 -34.64 66.83
C GLY A 258 -31.75 -34.64 68.17
N LYS A 259 -31.79 -33.54 68.94
CA LYS A 259 -31.08 -33.32 70.21
C LYS A 259 -31.88 -33.76 71.45
N PHE A 260 -33.10 -34.24 71.28
CA PHE A 260 -33.95 -34.76 72.36
C PHE A 260 -33.62 -36.22 72.69
N GLN A 261 -32.42 -36.47 73.21
CA GLN A 261 -31.93 -37.82 73.57
C GLN A 261 -31.04 -37.74 74.82
N GLY A 262 -30.83 -38.89 75.49
CA GLY A 262 -29.92 -39.01 76.64
C GLY A 262 -30.23 -38.04 77.78
N SER A 263 -29.22 -37.34 78.28
CA SER A 263 -29.32 -36.41 79.42
C SER A 263 -30.31 -35.26 79.20
N THR A 264 -30.51 -34.81 77.96
CA THR A 264 -31.51 -33.77 77.63
C THR A 264 -32.93 -34.28 77.84
N TYR A 265 -33.19 -35.55 77.50
CA TYR A 265 -34.50 -36.19 77.70
C TYR A 265 -34.77 -36.41 79.20
N GLU A 266 -33.77 -36.88 79.94
CA GLU A 266 -33.87 -37.11 81.39
C GLU A 266 -34.18 -35.82 82.16
N LYS A 267 -33.42 -34.74 81.91
CA LYS A 267 -33.66 -33.41 82.50
C LYS A 267 -35.04 -32.86 82.15
N TRP A 268 -35.50 -33.05 80.91
CA TRP A 268 -36.83 -32.62 80.47
C TRP A 268 -37.96 -33.38 81.19
N MET A 269 -37.82 -34.71 81.31
CA MET A 269 -38.78 -35.56 82.02
C MET A 269 -38.88 -35.19 83.51
N GLU A 270 -37.74 -34.91 84.15
CA GLU A 270 -37.71 -34.43 85.54
C GLU A 270 -38.47 -33.10 85.69
N LEU A 271 -38.21 -32.14 84.80
CA LEU A 271 -38.92 -30.85 84.79
C LEU A 271 -40.42 -31.01 84.55
N ARG A 272 -40.83 -31.88 83.60
CA ARG A 272 -42.24 -32.17 83.35
C ARG A 272 -42.93 -32.73 84.59
N ASN A 273 -42.33 -33.72 85.25
CA ASN A 273 -42.86 -34.32 86.46
C ASN A 273 -42.98 -33.28 87.60
N ARG A 274 -42.03 -32.36 87.71
CA ARG A 274 -42.09 -31.25 88.68
C ARG A 274 -43.21 -30.27 88.37
N VAL A 275 -43.44 -29.92 87.10
CA VAL A 275 -44.57 -29.06 86.69
C VAL A 275 -45.91 -29.72 87.01
N GLU A 276 -46.02 -31.03 86.82
CA GLU A 276 -47.24 -31.81 87.06
C GLU A 276 -47.57 -31.98 88.55
N THR A 277 -46.55 -32.12 89.40
CA THR A 277 -46.71 -32.38 90.85
C THR A 277 -46.69 -31.13 91.73
N ALA A 278 -46.17 -29.99 91.24
CA ALA A 278 -46.11 -28.75 92.01
C ALA A 278 -47.50 -28.28 92.48
N SER A 279 -47.59 -27.93 93.76
CA SER A 279 -48.84 -27.54 94.41
C SER A 279 -48.83 -26.09 94.92
N THR A 280 -47.64 -25.51 95.13
CA THR A 280 -47.49 -24.15 95.67
C THR A 280 -47.06 -23.12 94.61
N LEU A 281 -47.32 -21.84 94.87
CA LEU A 281 -46.91 -20.74 93.99
C LEU A 281 -45.39 -20.56 93.94
N ASP A 282 -44.69 -20.80 95.06
CA ASP A 282 -43.23 -20.67 95.14
C ASP A 282 -42.51 -21.78 94.37
N GLU A 283 -42.99 -23.03 94.46
CA GLU A 283 -42.52 -24.14 93.61
C GLU A 283 -42.70 -23.80 92.13
N ARG A 284 -43.86 -23.25 91.74
CA ARG A 284 -44.09 -22.84 90.35
C ARG A 284 -43.14 -21.72 89.91
N ARG A 285 -42.78 -20.77 90.78
CA ARG A 285 -41.81 -19.72 90.45
C ARG A 285 -40.41 -20.29 90.20
N LEU A 286 -39.97 -21.22 91.06
CA LEU A 286 -38.69 -21.91 90.89
C LEU A 286 -38.67 -22.74 89.60
N ILE A 287 -39.75 -23.48 89.33
CA ILE A 287 -39.91 -24.24 88.09
C ILE A 287 -39.82 -23.34 86.86
N THR A 288 -40.40 -22.14 86.87
CA THR A 288 -40.24 -21.19 85.75
C THR A 288 -38.77 -20.83 85.51
N THR A 289 -38.00 -20.65 86.58
CA THR A 289 -36.56 -20.35 86.49
C THR A 289 -35.78 -21.54 85.93
N ASP A 290 -36.12 -22.76 86.36
CA ASP A 290 -35.48 -23.97 85.84
C ASP A 290 -35.83 -24.23 84.37
N LEU A 291 -37.06 -23.88 83.95
CA LEU A 291 -37.47 -23.89 82.55
C LEU A 291 -36.66 -22.88 81.74
N ASP A 292 -36.45 -21.66 82.24
CA ASP A 292 -35.57 -20.66 81.60
C ASP A 292 -34.14 -21.16 81.45
N LEU A 293 -33.62 -21.84 82.47
CA LEU A 293 -32.27 -22.40 82.45
C LEU A 293 -32.14 -23.51 81.42
N PHE A 294 -33.08 -24.46 81.42
CA PHE A 294 -33.13 -25.55 80.45
C PHE A 294 -33.26 -25.02 79.00
N ASP A 295 -33.97 -23.91 78.81
CA ASP A 295 -34.16 -23.25 77.52
C ASP A 295 -32.87 -22.66 76.96
N ARG A 296 -32.11 -21.98 77.82
CA ARG A 296 -30.80 -21.43 77.47
C ARG A 296 -29.77 -22.52 77.20
N GLU A 297 -29.76 -23.57 78.03
CA GLU A 297 -28.78 -24.66 77.93
C GLU A 297 -28.98 -25.48 76.65
N PHE A 298 -30.22 -25.80 76.27
CA PHE A 298 -30.48 -26.80 75.23
C PHE A 298 -31.22 -26.28 73.98
N ALA A 299 -32.28 -25.49 74.14
CA ALA A 299 -33.15 -25.13 73.01
C ALA A 299 -32.64 -23.91 72.23
N HIS A 300 -32.28 -22.83 72.93
CA HIS A 300 -31.71 -21.63 72.30
C HIS A 300 -30.30 -21.89 71.73
N SER A 301 -29.48 -22.68 72.43
CA SER A 301 -28.14 -23.07 71.96
C SER A 301 -28.19 -23.89 70.66
N ALA A 302 -29.21 -24.74 70.49
CA ALA A 302 -29.42 -25.50 69.27
C ALA A 302 -29.81 -24.62 68.08
N LEU A 303 -30.70 -23.64 68.30
CA LEU A 303 -31.12 -22.69 67.28
C LEU A 303 -29.98 -21.75 66.87
N GLU A 304 -29.15 -21.31 67.83
CA GLU A 304 -28.04 -20.40 67.57
C GLU A 304 -26.91 -21.08 66.76
N LEU A 305 -26.64 -22.36 67.03
CA LEU A 305 -25.70 -23.16 66.23
C LEU A 305 -26.19 -23.29 64.77
N GLU A 306 -27.48 -23.55 64.55
CA GLU A 306 -28.03 -23.65 63.20
C GLU A 306 -27.93 -22.32 62.44
N LYS A 307 -28.17 -21.19 63.12
CA LYS A 307 -27.96 -19.87 62.53
C LYS A 307 -26.49 -19.68 62.13
N GLN A 308 -25.54 -20.08 62.97
CA GLN A 308 -24.12 -19.99 62.67
C GLN A 308 -23.72 -20.89 61.50
N GLU A 309 -24.23 -22.12 61.42
CA GLU A 309 -24.00 -23.03 60.29
C GLU A 309 -24.56 -22.47 58.99
N ARG A 310 -25.77 -21.89 59.02
CA ARG A 310 -26.36 -21.22 57.86
C ARG A 310 -25.54 -20.01 57.41
N LEU A 311 -25.08 -19.19 58.36
CA LEU A 311 -24.20 -18.04 58.06
C LEU A 311 -22.86 -18.51 57.49
N ALA A 312 -22.25 -19.55 58.06
CA ALA A 312 -21.03 -20.15 57.56
C ALA A 312 -21.22 -20.72 56.15
N ALA A 313 -22.34 -21.39 55.87
CA ALA A 313 -22.65 -21.90 54.53
C ALA A 313 -22.86 -20.77 53.51
N VAL A 314 -23.48 -19.65 53.91
CA VAL A 314 -23.60 -18.46 53.06
C VAL A 314 -22.23 -17.83 52.80
N GLN A 315 -21.39 -17.71 53.82
CA GLN A 315 -20.03 -17.19 53.68
C GLN A 315 -19.16 -18.08 52.78
N GLN A 316 -19.23 -19.40 52.96
CA GLN A 316 -18.53 -20.36 52.10
C GLN A 316 -18.92 -20.20 50.64
N LYS A 317 -20.22 -20.16 50.34
CA LYS A 317 -20.71 -19.91 48.98
C LYS A 317 -20.25 -18.56 48.43
N ALA A 318 -20.19 -17.51 49.25
CA ALA A 318 -19.67 -16.22 48.84
C ALA A 318 -18.17 -16.30 48.49
N THR A 319 -17.37 -17.01 49.29
CA THR A 319 -15.93 -17.21 49.01
C THR A 319 -15.69 -18.06 47.77
N GLU A 320 -16.51 -19.09 47.53
CA GLU A 320 -16.43 -19.91 46.32
C GLU A 320 -16.76 -19.10 45.06
N ARG A 321 -17.77 -18.22 45.15
CA ARG A 321 -18.11 -17.29 44.05
C ARG A 321 -16.99 -16.31 43.77
N LEU A 322 -16.42 -15.70 44.82
CA LEU A 322 -15.28 -14.80 44.67
C LEU A 322 -14.07 -15.52 44.06
N ALA A 323 -13.79 -16.76 44.51
CA ALA A 323 -12.70 -17.56 43.96
C ALA A 323 -12.96 -17.96 42.49
N ALA A 324 -14.21 -18.21 42.10
CA ALA A 324 -14.57 -18.47 40.71
C ALA A 324 -14.38 -17.22 39.84
N GLU A 325 -14.87 -16.06 40.30
CA GLU A 325 -14.70 -14.78 39.63
C GLU A 325 -13.21 -14.41 39.47
N GLN A 326 -12.39 -14.66 40.49
CA GLN A 326 -10.94 -14.47 40.42
C GLN A 326 -10.29 -15.36 39.36
N ARG A 327 -10.68 -16.64 39.27
CA ARG A 327 -10.15 -17.54 38.22
C ARG A 327 -10.56 -17.11 36.82
N GLU A 328 -11.78 -16.63 36.64
CA GLU A 328 -12.23 -16.08 35.36
C GLU A 328 -11.42 -14.84 34.99
N ALA A 329 -11.18 -13.94 35.96
CA ALA A 329 -10.34 -12.77 35.74
C ALA A 329 -8.88 -13.14 35.40
N GLU A 330 -8.28 -14.09 36.12
CA GLU A 330 -6.93 -14.59 35.83
C GLU A 330 -6.85 -15.25 34.45
N TRP A 331 -7.88 -16.00 34.06
CA TRP A 331 -7.97 -16.61 32.74
C TRP A 331 -8.05 -15.56 31.63
N LEU A 332 -8.89 -14.53 31.80
CA LEU A 332 -9.00 -13.42 30.84
C LEU A 332 -7.67 -12.67 30.69
N VAL A 333 -6.95 -12.44 31.79
CA VAL A 333 -5.61 -11.82 31.75
C VAL A 333 -4.61 -12.71 31.02
N ALA A 334 -4.65 -14.02 31.23
CA ALA A 334 -3.80 -14.97 30.51
C ALA A 334 -4.10 -14.99 29.00
N GLU A 335 -5.38 -15.01 28.61
CA GLU A 335 -5.80 -14.94 27.21
C GLU A 335 -5.35 -13.62 26.55
N GLN A 336 -5.50 -12.49 27.25
CA GLN A 336 -5.02 -11.19 26.77
C GLN A 336 -3.50 -11.19 26.56
N TRP A 337 -2.75 -11.78 27.49
CA TRP A 337 -1.30 -11.88 27.38
C TRP A 337 -0.87 -12.75 26.18
N GLU A 338 -1.57 -13.85 25.92
CA GLU A 338 -1.34 -14.67 24.73
C GLU A 338 -1.66 -13.90 23.45
N ALA A 339 -2.76 -13.16 23.41
CA ALA A 339 -3.13 -12.32 22.28
C ALA A 339 -2.09 -11.21 22.02
N GLU A 340 -1.58 -10.55 23.06
CA GLU A 340 -0.52 -9.54 22.95
C GLU A 340 0.79 -10.17 22.43
N ARG A 341 1.15 -11.35 22.94
CA ARG A 341 2.33 -12.08 22.45
C ARG A 341 2.23 -12.44 20.98
N LEU A 342 1.07 -12.96 20.55
CA LEU A 342 0.83 -13.28 19.14
C LEU A 342 0.84 -12.02 18.28
N ALA A 343 0.25 -10.91 18.75
CA ALA A 343 0.30 -9.63 18.04
C ALA A 343 1.75 -9.11 17.89
N ALA A 344 2.56 -9.21 18.94
CA ALA A 344 3.98 -8.84 18.91
C ALA A 344 4.79 -9.74 17.97
N GLU A 345 4.49 -11.04 17.91
CA GLU A 345 5.12 -11.96 16.96
C GLU A 345 4.74 -11.64 15.51
N GLN A 346 3.47 -11.35 15.25
CA GLN A 346 3.00 -10.91 13.94
C GLN A 346 3.66 -9.59 13.52
N GLN A 347 3.77 -8.61 14.42
CA GLN A 347 4.48 -7.37 14.15
C GLN A 347 5.93 -7.64 13.76
N LYS A 348 6.67 -8.45 14.54
CA LYS A 348 8.05 -8.83 14.20
C LYS A 348 8.14 -9.54 12.85
N ALA A 349 7.19 -10.41 12.51
CA ALA A 349 7.14 -11.07 11.20
C ALA A 349 6.91 -10.05 10.07
N THR A 350 6.00 -9.09 10.24
CA THR A 350 5.74 -8.03 9.26
C THR A 350 6.94 -7.11 9.07
N GLU A 351 7.66 -6.75 10.14
CA GLU A 351 8.88 -5.96 10.08
C GLU A 351 10.01 -6.70 9.35
N ARG A 352 10.15 -8.01 9.60
CA ARG A 352 11.12 -8.86 8.87
C ARG A 352 10.82 -8.89 7.38
N LEU A 353 9.57 -9.10 7.01
CA LEU A 353 9.14 -9.08 5.60
C LEU A 353 9.36 -7.70 4.97
N ALA A 354 9.05 -6.62 5.68
CA ALA A 354 9.30 -5.25 5.20
C ALA A 354 10.81 -4.97 5.03
N ALA A 355 11.65 -5.44 5.95
CA ALA A 355 13.10 -5.31 5.86
C ALA A 355 13.67 -6.12 4.69
N GLU A 356 13.16 -7.33 4.45
CA GLU A 356 13.54 -8.15 3.29
C GLU A 356 13.14 -7.49 1.97
N GLN A 357 11.91 -6.97 1.88
CA GLN A 357 11.45 -6.24 0.70
C GLN A 357 12.30 -4.99 0.41
N ARG A 358 12.71 -4.26 1.46
CA ARG A 358 13.62 -3.11 1.32
C ARG A 358 14.98 -3.53 0.76
N LYS A 359 15.56 -4.60 1.30
CA LYS A 359 16.83 -5.16 0.80
C LYS A 359 16.70 -5.63 -0.66
N ALA A 360 15.63 -6.32 -1.00
CA ALA A 360 15.37 -6.76 -2.36
C ALA A 360 15.17 -5.57 -3.32
N ALA A 361 14.49 -4.51 -2.90
CA ALA A 361 14.32 -3.29 -3.69
C ALA A 361 15.65 -2.54 -3.89
N GLU A 362 16.50 -2.49 -2.87
CA GLU A 362 17.84 -1.90 -2.96
C GLU A 362 18.74 -2.68 -3.91
N GLN A 363 18.75 -4.02 -3.81
CA GLN A 363 19.48 -4.89 -4.74
C GLN A 363 19.00 -4.72 -6.19
N ARG A 364 17.69 -4.58 -6.42
CA ARG A 364 17.14 -4.29 -7.76
C ARG A 364 17.64 -2.95 -8.30
N LYS A 365 17.63 -1.89 -7.47
CA LYS A 365 18.15 -0.57 -7.86
C LYS A 365 19.65 -0.61 -8.14
N GLU A 366 20.42 -1.36 -7.35
CA GLU A 366 21.85 -1.52 -7.59
C GLU A 366 22.12 -2.29 -8.89
N ALA A 367 21.36 -3.36 -9.14
CA ALA A 367 21.45 -4.12 -10.39
C ALA A 367 21.10 -3.24 -11.61
N GLU A 368 20.02 -2.45 -11.52
CA GLU A 368 19.62 -1.50 -12.57
C GLU A 368 20.70 -0.44 -12.84
N ARG A 369 21.32 0.12 -11.77
CA ARG A 369 22.43 1.07 -11.91
C ARG A 369 23.63 0.44 -12.61
N LYS A 370 24.02 -0.78 -12.23
CA LYS A 370 25.13 -1.51 -12.87
C LYS A 370 24.82 -1.83 -14.33
N GLU A 371 23.57 -2.15 -14.65
CA GLU A 371 23.15 -2.40 -16.04
C GLU A 371 23.17 -1.11 -16.86
N ALA A 372 22.69 0.01 -16.30
CA ALA A 372 22.74 1.32 -16.94
C ALA A 372 24.19 1.76 -17.20
N GLU A 373 25.08 1.60 -16.22
CA GLU A 373 26.52 1.89 -16.36
C GLU A 373 27.17 1.03 -17.45
N ARG A 374 26.85 -0.27 -17.53
CA ARG A 374 27.34 -1.15 -18.61
C ARG A 374 26.86 -0.70 -19.98
N LYS A 375 25.58 -0.34 -20.10
CA LYS A 375 25.00 0.16 -21.35
C LYS A 375 25.63 1.49 -21.77
N GLU A 376 25.94 2.36 -20.81
CA GLU A 376 26.62 3.62 -21.10
C GLU A 376 28.08 3.38 -21.53
N ALA A 377 28.81 2.50 -20.85
CA ALA A 377 30.16 2.12 -21.24
C ALA A 377 30.20 1.50 -22.66
N GLU A 378 29.23 0.63 -22.99
CA GLU A 378 29.09 0.05 -24.33
C GLU A 378 28.81 1.13 -25.39
N ARG A 379 27.95 2.11 -25.09
CA ARG A 379 27.67 3.25 -25.99
C ARG A 379 28.92 4.10 -26.22
N GLN A 380 29.66 4.42 -25.17
CA GLN A 380 30.91 5.18 -25.29
C GLN A 380 31.97 4.41 -26.09
N GLU A 381 32.05 3.09 -25.92
CA GLU A 381 32.96 2.25 -26.72
C GLU A 381 32.54 2.21 -28.20
N ALA A 382 31.24 2.09 -28.47
CA ALA A 382 30.71 2.15 -29.84
C ALA A 382 30.99 3.50 -30.51
N GLU A 383 30.76 4.60 -29.80
CA GLU A 383 31.07 5.96 -30.28
C GLU A 383 32.56 6.15 -30.54
N ARG A 384 33.45 5.66 -29.66
CA ARG A 384 34.89 5.68 -29.88
C ARG A 384 35.31 4.89 -31.12
N LYS A 385 34.75 3.69 -31.31
CA LYS A 385 35.01 2.87 -32.50
C LYS A 385 34.49 3.51 -33.77
N GLU A 386 33.35 4.19 -33.72
CA GLU A 386 32.82 4.94 -34.86
C GLU A 386 33.69 6.15 -35.19
N ALA A 387 34.12 6.91 -34.18
CA ALA A 387 35.06 8.02 -34.35
C ALA A 387 36.39 7.56 -34.96
N GLU A 388 36.93 6.43 -34.49
CA GLU A 388 38.15 5.83 -35.06
C GLU A 388 37.95 5.40 -36.52
N ARG A 389 36.80 4.81 -36.87
CA ARG A 389 36.45 4.46 -38.26
C ARG A 389 36.34 5.69 -39.14
N GLN A 390 35.67 6.74 -38.68
CA GLN A 390 35.55 8.00 -39.42
C GLN A 390 36.91 8.68 -39.60
N GLU A 391 37.80 8.63 -38.60
CA GLU A 391 39.15 9.16 -38.73
C GLU A 391 39.99 8.34 -39.71
N ALA A 392 39.89 7.01 -39.67
CA ALA A 392 40.54 6.13 -40.63
C ALA A 392 40.06 6.39 -42.07
N GLU A 393 38.75 6.53 -42.27
CA GLU A 393 38.15 6.88 -43.57
C GLU A 393 38.60 8.26 -44.06
N ARG A 394 38.65 9.27 -43.19
CA ARG A 394 39.19 10.61 -43.53
C ARG A 394 40.65 10.54 -43.96
N LYS A 395 41.48 9.81 -43.20
CA LYS A 395 42.90 9.61 -43.53
C LYS A 395 43.08 8.85 -44.85
N GLU A 396 42.23 7.87 -45.14
CA GLU A 396 42.25 7.17 -46.42
C GLU A 396 41.82 8.09 -47.57
N ALA A 397 40.75 8.87 -47.39
CA ALA A 397 40.31 9.85 -48.37
C ALA A 397 41.40 10.90 -48.66
N GLU A 398 42.09 11.41 -47.63
CA GLU A 398 43.23 12.33 -47.76
C GLU A 398 44.40 11.69 -48.53
N ARG A 399 44.73 10.41 -48.25
CA ARG A 399 45.75 9.67 -49.01
C ARG A 399 45.36 9.51 -50.48
N GLN A 400 44.13 9.13 -50.76
CA GLN A 400 43.64 8.99 -52.14
C GLN A 400 43.62 10.34 -52.86
N GLU A 401 43.29 11.43 -52.17
CA GLU A 401 43.37 12.78 -52.75
C GLU A 401 44.82 13.20 -53.02
N ALA A 402 45.73 12.95 -52.08
CA ALA A 402 47.16 13.20 -52.28
C ALA A 402 47.72 12.38 -53.46
N GLU A 403 47.34 11.11 -53.59
CA GLU A 403 47.71 10.26 -54.72
C GLU A 403 47.11 10.78 -56.05
N ARG A 404 45.85 11.22 -56.05
CA ARG A 404 45.22 11.86 -57.21
C ARG A 404 45.94 13.14 -57.62
N GLN A 405 46.26 14.02 -56.67
CA GLN A 405 47.02 15.24 -56.93
C GLN A 405 48.43 14.94 -57.44
N GLU A 406 49.09 13.90 -56.92
CA GLU A 406 50.40 13.47 -57.42
C GLU A 406 50.30 12.89 -58.84
N ALA A 407 49.29 12.08 -59.11
CA ALA A 407 49.02 11.55 -60.44
C ALA A 407 48.73 12.68 -61.45
N GLU A 408 47.92 13.67 -61.07
CA GLU A 408 47.64 14.86 -61.87
C GLU A 408 48.92 15.66 -62.11
N ARG A 409 49.75 15.91 -61.08
CA ARG A 409 51.05 16.57 -61.25
C ARG A 409 51.95 15.82 -62.22
N ARG A 410 52.07 14.50 -62.08
CA ARG A 410 52.84 13.64 -63.00
C ARG A 410 52.27 13.68 -64.41
N GLU A 411 50.95 13.75 -64.58
CA GLU A 411 50.32 13.88 -65.88
C GLU A 411 50.59 15.26 -66.51
N THR A 412 50.48 16.34 -65.74
CA THR A 412 50.84 17.69 -66.22
C THR A 412 52.31 17.78 -66.62
N GLU A 413 53.23 17.18 -65.85
CA GLU A 413 54.65 17.09 -66.18
C GLU A 413 54.88 16.26 -67.46
N ARG A 414 54.16 15.14 -67.63
CA ARG A 414 54.21 14.34 -68.87
C ARG A 414 53.69 15.13 -70.07
N GLN A 415 52.58 15.85 -69.94
CA GLN A 415 52.03 16.69 -71.00
C GLN A 415 52.96 17.85 -71.36
N GLU A 416 53.64 18.44 -70.38
CA GLU A 416 54.66 19.48 -70.62
C GLU A 416 55.92 18.91 -71.30
N ALA A 417 56.37 17.73 -70.86
CA ALA A 417 57.45 16.99 -71.52
C ALA A 417 57.08 16.60 -72.96
N GLU A 418 55.84 16.19 -73.21
CA GLU A 418 55.34 15.90 -74.55
C GLU A 418 55.25 17.17 -75.40
N ARG A 419 54.70 18.28 -74.87
CA ARG A 419 54.67 19.57 -75.59
C ARG A 419 56.06 20.08 -75.93
N THR A 420 57.03 19.92 -75.03
CA THR A 420 58.42 20.29 -75.31
C THR A 420 59.05 19.37 -76.34
N GLN A 421 58.74 18.07 -76.33
CA GLN A 421 59.13 17.14 -77.40
C GLN A 421 58.47 17.48 -78.75
N GLN A 422 57.16 17.76 -78.77
CA GLN A 422 56.44 18.19 -79.98
C GLN A 422 57.00 19.52 -80.49
N LYS A 423 57.36 20.47 -79.63
CA LYS A 423 58.02 21.73 -80.04
C LYS A 423 59.41 21.49 -80.63
N LYS A 424 60.15 20.49 -80.15
CA LYS A 424 61.43 20.07 -80.76
C LYS A 424 61.20 19.42 -82.12
N ARG A 425 60.25 18.49 -82.23
CA ARG A 425 59.87 17.86 -83.51
C ARG A 425 59.34 18.88 -84.51
N ALA A 426 58.48 19.80 -84.10
CA ALA A 426 58.01 20.89 -84.95
C ALA A 426 59.15 21.84 -85.37
N ARG A 427 60.20 21.99 -84.56
CA ARG A 427 61.43 22.71 -84.98
C ARG A 427 62.28 21.88 -85.95
N GLU A 428 62.31 20.56 -85.83
CA GLU A 428 62.96 19.66 -86.81
C GLU A 428 62.18 19.60 -88.13
N ASP A 429 60.84 19.57 -88.08
CA ASP A 429 59.96 19.52 -89.26
C ASP A 429 59.84 20.89 -89.96
N ALA A 430 59.99 22.01 -89.23
CA ALA A 430 60.01 23.36 -89.81
C ALA A 430 61.27 23.65 -90.65
N ASP A 431 62.25 22.75 -90.69
CA ASP A 431 63.45 22.87 -91.53
C ASP A 431 63.29 22.21 -92.92
N LEU A 432 62.09 21.70 -93.25
CA LEU A 432 61.75 21.14 -94.56
C LEU A 432 60.56 21.89 -95.21
N ASP A 433 60.75 23.18 -95.53
CA ASP A 433 59.76 23.96 -96.29
C ASP A 433 59.87 23.69 -97.80
N THR A 434 59.04 22.76 -98.30
CA THR A 434 58.93 22.38 -99.73
C THR A 434 58.18 23.41 -100.59
N SER A 435 57.95 24.63 -100.09
CA SER A 435 57.18 25.68 -100.78
C SER A 435 58.04 26.64 -101.60
N ARG A 436 59.37 26.62 -101.43
CA ARG A 436 60.32 27.49 -102.13
C ARG A 436 61.23 26.70 -103.07
N CYS A 437 61.58 27.32 -104.21
CA CYS A 437 62.68 26.84 -105.03
C CYS A 437 63.95 26.73 -104.17
N GLN A 438 64.71 25.64 -104.35
CA GLN A 438 65.94 25.42 -103.60
C GLN A 438 66.97 26.53 -103.90
N PRO A 439 67.78 26.99 -102.92
CA PRO A 439 68.67 28.15 -103.09
C PRO A 439 69.63 28.04 -104.28
N ILE A 440 70.09 26.81 -104.57
CA ILE A 440 71.10 26.47 -105.58
C ILE A 440 70.66 26.80 -107.01
N VAL A 441 69.35 26.73 -107.29
CA VAL A 441 68.78 26.96 -108.62
C VAL A 441 67.67 28.03 -108.61
N SER A 442 67.58 28.80 -107.52
CA SER A 442 66.45 29.71 -107.23
C SER A 442 66.12 30.68 -108.37
N ALA A 443 67.10 31.32 -108.99
CA ALA A 443 66.87 32.27 -110.09
C ALA A 443 66.34 31.58 -111.37
N ASP A 444 66.90 30.43 -111.76
CA ASP A 444 66.46 29.67 -112.94
C ASP A 444 65.10 29.00 -112.69
N CYS A 445 64.85 28.56 -111.45
CA CYS A 445 63.59 27.94 -111.02
C CYS A 445 62.43 28.94 -111.02
N GLU A 446 62.63 30.15 -110.51
CA GLU A 446 61.62 31.20 -110.55
C GLU A 446 61.24 31.57 -111.99
N LEU A 447 62.23 31.68 -112.88
CA LEU A 447 62.01 31.95 -114.30
C LEU A 447 61.20 30.82 -114.96
N LEU A 448 61.52 29.57 -114.63
CA LEU A 448 60.82 28.41 -115.18
C LEU A 448 59.39 28.28 -114.63
N MET A 449 59.17 28.61 -113.35
CA MET A 449 57.83 28.69 -112.76
C MET A 449 56.98 29.78 -113.41
N GLN A 450 57.57 30.94 -113.73
CA GLN A 450 56.87 31.98 -114.50
C GLN A 450 56.50 31.49 -115.91
N ARG A 451 57.41 30.77 -116.57
CA ARG A 451 57.14 30.15 -117.88
C ARG A 451 56.01 29.12 -117.79
N LEU A 452 55.96 28.32 -116.73
CA LEU A 452 54.90 27.36 -116.48
C LEU A 452 53.54 28.04 -116.31
N LEU A 453 53.49 29.14 -115.54
CA LEU A 453 52.26 29.93 -115.37
C LEU A 453 51.79 30.54 -116.70
N SER A 454 52.72 31.04 -117.53
CA SER A 454 52.39 31.52 -118.87
C SER A 454 51.83 30.41 -119.76
N VAL A 455 52.43 29.22 -119.76
CA VAL A 455 51.94 28.06 -120.51
C VAL A 455 50.57 27.60 -120.01
N GLN A 456 50.33 27.65 -118.71
CA GLN A 456 49.03 27.38 -118.12
C GLN A 456 47.97 28.39 -118.58
N GLU A 457 48.30 29.68 -118.60
CA GLU A 457 47.39 30.72 -119.08
C GLU A 457 47.05 30.53 -120.57
N ASP A 458 48.06 30.26 -121.41
CA ASP A 458 47.88 29.96 -122.83
C ASP A 458 46.93 28.77 -123.03
N PHE A 459 47.14 27.68 -122.30
CA PHE A 459 46.29 26.48 -122.35
C PHE A 459 44.85 26.75 -121.89
N LEU A 460 44.67 27.59 -120.87
CA LEU A 460 43.33 27.95 -120.40
C LEU A 460 42.55 28.76 -121.44
N ARG A 461 43.24 29.50 -122.33
CA ARG A 461 42.62 30.30 -123.40
C ARG A 461 42.16 29.46 -124.61
N THR A 462 42.77 28.31 -124.89
CA THR A 462 42.44 27.48 -126.08
C THR A 462 41.18 26.59 -125.92
N ASN A 463 40.54 26.63 -124.75
CA ASN A 463 39.28 25.96 -124.43
C ASN A 463 39.16 24.46 -124.86
N PRO A 464 40.06 23.58 -124.39
CA PRO A 464 40.10 22.17 -124.77
C PRO A 464 39.06 21.31 -124.04
N SER A 465 38.77 20.12 -124.58
CA SER A 465 37.73 19.19 -124.13
C SER A 465 37.97 18.56 -122.73
N SER A 466 39.19 18.63 -122.17
CA SER A 466 39.53 18.10 -120.83
C SER A 466 40.55 18.97 -120.08
N LYS A 467 40.09 19.89 -119.21
CA LYS A 467 40.96 20.85 -118.51
C LYS A 467 41.64 20.26 -117.25
N LEU A 468 40.94 19.45 -116.47
CA LEU A 468 41.41 18.99 -115.15
C LEU A 468 42.62 18.06 -115.21
N ALA A 469 42.69 17.18 -116.21
CA ALA A 469 43.80 16.22 -116.35
C ALA A 469 45.10 16.95 -116.71
N SER A 470 45.07 17.83 -117.71
CA SER A 470 46.23 18.59 -118.16
C SER A 470 46.69 19.61 -117.09
N LEU A 471 45.76 20.20 -116.33
CA LEU A 471 46.10 21.05 -115.18
C LEU A 471 46.78 20.28 -114.04
N ARG A 472 46.37 19.04 -113.75
CA ARG A 472 47.08 18.22 -112.76
C ARG A 472 48.51 17.90 -113.20
N GLN A 473 48.72 17.63 -114.48
CA GLN A 473 50.06 17.42 -115.03
C GLN A 473 50.92 18.68 -114.90
N LEU A 474 50.39 19.87 -115.21
CA LEU A 474 51.09 21.13 -114.96
C LEU A 474 51.42 21.34 -113.49
N VAL A 475 50.54 20.94 -112.56
CA VAL A 475 50.82 21.01 -111.11
C VAL A 475 51.95 20.07 -110.74
N THR A 476 51.99 18.85 -111.29
CA THR A 476 53.09 17.89 -111.08
C THR A 476 54.41 18.45 -111.61
N ILE A 477 54.43 18.98 -112.84
CA ILE A 477 55.62 19.63 -113.40
C ILE A 477 56.04 20.81 -112.51
N GLY A 478 55.08 21.61 -112.03
CA GLY A 478 55.36 22.70 -111.09
C GLY A 478 55.85 22.25 -109.71
N GLN A 479 55.57 21.01 -109.29
CA GLN A 479 56.16 20.40 -108.08
C GLN A 479 57.58 19.92 -108.34
N GLU A 480 57.85 19.30 -109.50
CA GLU A 480 59.18 18.86 -109.92
C GLU A 480 60.14 20.04 -110.07
N ILE A 481 59.69 21.15 -110.68
CA ILE A 481 60.46 22.40 -110.76
C ILE A 481 60.86 22.91 -109.37
N ARG A 482 59.95 22.88 -108.40
CA ARG A 482 60.22 23.34 -107.02
C ARG A 482 61.06 22.36 -106.20
N ALA A 483 60.99 21.07 -106.50
CA ALA A 483 61.72 20.03 -105.81
C ALA A 483 63.16 19.84 -106.35
N ALA A 484 63.46 20.35 -107.55
CA ALA A 484 64.78 20.26 -108.17
C ALA A 484 65.88 20.80 -107.26
N ARG A 485 66.88 19.96 -106.98
CA ARG A 485 68.05 20.27 -106.15
C ARG A 485 69.30 20.53 -106.97
N THR A 486 69.28 20.15 -108.26
CA THR A 486 70.39 20.28 -109.20
C THR A 486 69.96 21.01 -110.48
N LYS A 487 70.92 21.49 -111.26
CA LYS A 487 70.63 22.22 -112.51
C LYS A 487 70.09 21.28 -113.59
N GLU A 488 70.54 20.03 -113.56
CA GLU A 488 70.12 18.95 -114.45
C GLU A 488 68.65 18.59 -114.24
N GLU A 489 68.22 18.40 -112.99
CA GLU A 489 66.81 18.15 -112.63
C GLU A 489 65.90 19.31 -113.07
N LEU A 490 66.38 20.55 -112.91
CA LEU A 490 65.63 21.72 -113.35
C LEU A 490 65.50 21.78 -114.88
N GLN A 491 66.56 21.42 -115.62
CA GLN A 491 66.52 21.31 -117.08
C GLN A 491 65.59 20.19 -117.56
N GLU A 492 65.55 19.07 -116.84
CA GLU A 492 64.63 17.97 -117.13
C GLU A 492 63.17 18.40 -116.94
N ALA A 493 62.87 19.11 -115.85
CA ALA A 493 61.54 19.68 -115.61
C ALA A 493 61.17 20.76 -116.64
N ALA A 494 62.14 21.56 -117.09
CA ALA A 494 61.95 22.52 -118.18
C ALA A 494 61.60 21.83 -119.50
N HIS A 495 62.31 20.74 -119.80
CA HIS A 495 62.04 19.92 -120.98
C HIS A 495 60.68 19.25 -120.90
N ALA A 496 60.27 18.76 -119.73
CA ALA A 496 58.93 18.23 -119.49
C ALA A 496 57.83 19.28 -119.74
N LEU A 497 58.05 20.53 -119.31
CA LEU A 497 57.14 21.64 -119.58
C LEU A 497 57.06 21.97 -121.09
N ASP A 498 58.19 21.94 -121.80
CA ASP A 498 58.23 22.21 -123.24
C ASP A 498 57.56 21.09 -124.05
N ILE A 499 57.77 19.81 -123.70
CA ILE A 499 57.04 18.68 -124.28
C ILE A 499 55.53 18.85 -124.04
N TRP A 500 55.15 19.17 -122.80
CA TRP A 500 53.75 19.37 -122.46
C TRP A 500 53.12 20.48 -123.29
N LYS A 501 53.83 21.61 -123.46
CA LYS A 501 53.39 22.73 -124.29
C LYS A 501 53.13 22.30 -125.73
N GLN A 502 54.05 21.55 -126.34
CA GLN A 502 53.94 21.09 -127.72
C GLN A 502 52.76 20.14 -127.95
N LEU A 503 52.44 19.29 -126.96
CA LEU A 503 51.36 18.32 -127.09
C LEU A 503 49.96 18.92 -126.86
N GLN A 504 49.86 20.04 -126.13
CA GLN A 504 48.57 20.56 -125.65
C GLN A 504 48.14 21.90 -126.27
N LEU A 505 49.04 22.63 -126.95
CA LEU A 505 48.73 23.92 -127.61
C LEU A 505 48.82 23.80 -129.14
N PRO A 506 47.73 24.06 -129.91
CA PRO A 506 47.77 24.09 -131.37
C PRO A 506 48.59 25.31 -131.87
N GLN A 507 49.42 25.10 -132.91
CA GLN A 507 50.33 26.10 -133.51
C GLN A 507 49.60 27.23 -134.23
#